data_AF-A0A1Q3KJG2-F1
#
_entry.id   AF-A0A1Q3KJG2-F1
#
_cell.length_a   1.000
_cell.length_b   1.000
_cell.length_c   1.000
_cell.angle_alpha   90.00
_cell.angle_beta   90.00
_cell.angle_gamma   90.00
#
_symmetry.space_group_name_H-M   'P 1'
#
loop_
_entity.id
_entity.type
_entity.pdbx_description
1 polymer ?
#
loop_
_entity_poly.entity_id
_entity_poly.type
_entity_poly.pdbx_seq_one_letter_code
_entity_poly.pdbx_strand_id
1 'polypeptide(L)'
;MKLLFAISLACALAAAAGAQAQSGPSFDCAKASNAIERTICKTPELAKVDREMASLYAALLGRLNGAAKENLEKNQLSWIVSRNRSCGASEPDAASYCLKKRYEERIADLKASGSGPYPFVEAQTIEKKGTLGKVSYSIDILYPRFVGTTADFRAINRSYAETAAKAAGEATPTTDAGLDRKQEWSGMGSYTLYRPGPDAVTVASNFWSYTGGAHGYGAVTCRLVDLRTGKALTPEHLFADEHWLRELVNLTAADLKKQFVENPGFDDALKPASLTKLLRENGHYCWQAGKLELYFNAYEVGPYAAGPYTVEIPYARLRRHLRADAPLAF
;
A
#
# COMPACT_ATOMS: atom_id res chain seq x y z
N MET A 1 -8.94 -46.39 72.44
CA MET A 1 -9.48 -47.34 71.44
C MET A 1 -9.32 -46.68 70.08
N LYS A 2 -8.66 -47.37 69.14
CA LYS A 2 -8.34 -46.94 67.77
C LYS A 2 -9.62 -46.56 67.00
N LEU A 3 -9.58 -45.60 66.07
CA LEU A 3 -9.72 -45.87 64.64
C LEU A 3 -9.51 -44.60 63.78
N LEU A 4 -9.02 -44.86 62.56
CA LEU A 4 -8.43 -43.99 61.53
C LEU A 4 -9.44 -43.49 60.47
N PHE A 5 -8.91 -42.67 59.55
CA PHE A 5 -9.38 -42.30 58.18
C PHE A 5 -10.26 -41.04 58.07
N ALA A 6 -10.08 -40.13 57.10
CA ALA A 6 -9.30 -40.11 55.87
C ALA A 6 -8.92 -38.66 55.48
N ILE A 7 -7.74 -38.49 54.89
CA ILE A 7 -7.30 -37.26 54.22
C ILE A 7 -7.91 -37.28 52.81
N SER A 8 -8.86 -36.39 52.54
CA SER A 8 -9.35 -36.13 51.17
C SER A 8 -8.54 -34.98 50.56
N LEU A 9 -7.56 -35.35 49.74
CA LEU A 9 -6.83 -34.42 48.88
C LEU A 9 -7.74 -34.02 47.71
N ALA A 10 -8.49 -32.93 47.87
CA ALA A 10 -9.25 -32.32 46.78
C ALA A 10 -8.28 -31.60 45.83
N CYS A 11 -7.89 -32.30 44.76
CA CYS A 11 -7.16 -31.73 43.64
C CYS A 11 -8.09 -30.76 42.90
N ALA A 12 -7.99 -29.46 43.20
CA ALA A 12 -8.68 -28.42 42.46
C ALA A 12 -8.06 -28.32 41.06
N LEU A 13 -8.68 -28.96 40.07
CA LEU A 13 -8.43 -28.67 38.66
C LEU A 13 -8.84 -27.22 38.41
N ALA A 14 -7.87 -26.32 38.36
CA ALA A 14 -8.04 -25.02 37.75
C ALA A 14 -8.36 -25.25 36.27
N ALA A 15 -9.63 -25.11 35.90
CA ALA A 15 -10.04 -25.09 34.51
C ALA A 15 -9.33 -23.92 33.83
N ALA A 16 -8.37 -24.23 32.96
CA ALA A 16 -7.86 -23.28 32.00
C ALA A 16 -9.05 -22.87 31.12
N ALA A 17 -9.60 -21.68 31.38
CA ALA A 17 -10.52 -21.02 30.47
C ALA A 17 -9.75 -20.78 29.18
N GLY A 18 -9.84 -21.73 28.25
CA GLY A 18 -9.32 -21.54 26.91
C GLY A 18 -9.92 -20.27 26.35
N ALA A 19 -9.07 -19.32 25.98
CA ALA A 19 -9.50 -18.12 25.28
C ALA A 19 -10.26 -18.58 24.03
N GLN A 20 -11.59 -18.49 24.05
CA GLN A 20 -12.40 -18.75 22.87
C GLN A 20 -11.95 -17.73 21.82
N ALA A 21 -11.32 -18.21 20.75
CA ALA A 21 -11.00 -17.39 19.60
C ALA A 21 -12.31 -16.74 19.13
N GLN A 22 -12.35 -15.41 19.12
CA GLN A 22 -13.50 -14.66 18.60
C GLN A 22 -13.78 -15.13 17.18
N SER A 23 -14.94 -15.77 16.98
CA SER A 23 -15.30 -16.42 15.72
C SER A 23 -15.77 -15.43 14.64
N GLY A 24 -16.34 -14.29 15.04
CA GLY A 24 -16.85 -13.24 14.15
C GLY A 24 -15.93 -12.03 13.96
N PRO A 25 -16.27 -11.09 13.07
CA PRO A 25 -15.54 -9.82 12.87
C PRO A 25 -15.57 -8.94 14.13
N SER A 26 -15.00 -7.74 14.03
CA SER A 26 -14.96 -6.72 15.09
C SER A 26 -16.34 -6.10 15.42
N PHE A 27 -17.38 -6.44 14.66
CA PHE A 27 -18.75 -6.00 14.85
C PHE A 27 -19.72 -7.17 15.03
N ASP A 28 -20.90 -6.89 15.57
CA ASP A 28 -21.96 -7.87 15.80
C ASP A 28 -22.65 -8.27 14.48
N CYS A 29 -22.45 -9.51 14.05
CA CYS A 29 -23.06 -10.05 12.83
C CYS A 29 -24.60 -10.08 12.85
N ALA A 30 -25.23 -10.11 14.03
CA ALA A 30 -26.68 -9.98 14.12
C ALA A 30 -27.17 -8.57 13.73
N LYS A 31 -26.28 -7.57 13.76
CA LYS A 31 -26.55 -6.18 13.37
C LYS A 31 -26.08 -5.84 11.95
N ALA A 32 -25.63 -6.84 11.18
CA ALA A 32 -25.16 -6.64 9.81
C ALA A 32 -26.27 -6.07 8.91
N SER A 33 -26.12 -4.80 8.55
CA SER A 33 -27.11 -3.97 7.85
C SER A 33 -27.02 -4.10 6.32
N ASN A 34 -25.84 -4.38 5.79
CA ASN A 34 -25.57 -4.40 4.34
C ASN A 34 -24.93 -5.71 3.86
N ALA A 35 -24.89 -5.89 2.53
CA ALA A 35 -24.37 -7.10 1.91
C ALA A 35 -22.89 -7.35 2.27
N ILE A 36 -22.09 -6.28 2.35
CA ILE A 36 -20.67 -6.35 2.70
C ILE A 36 -20.45 -6.86 4.12
N GLU A 37 -21.18 -6.32 5.09
CA GLU A 37 -21.13 -6.80 6.48
C GLU A 37 -21.54 -8.27 6.57
N ARG A 38 -22.59 -8.68 5.85
CA ARG A 38 -22.99 -10.09 5.78
C ARG A 38 -21.92 -10.98 5.15
N THR A 39 -21.22 -10.51 4.11
CA THR A 39 -20.09 -11.24 3.50
C THR A 39 -18.94 -11.38 4.50
N ILE A 40 -18.55 -10.30 5.18
CA ILE A 40 -17.50 -10.34 6.21
C ILE A 40 -17.86 -11.33 7.33
N CYS A 41 -19.13 -11.34 7.76
CA CYS A 41 -19.62 -12.27 8.77
C CYS A 41 -19.60 -13.75 8.36
N LYS A 42 -19.76 -14.03 7.06
CA LYS A 42 -19.81 -15.40 6.52
C LYS A 42 -18.45 -15.95 6.10
N THR A 43 -17.44 -15.09 5.96
CA THR A 43 -16.11 -15.47 5.47
C THR A 43 -15.08 -15.34 6.61
N PRO A 44 -14.62 -16.46 7.21
CA PRO A 44 -13.71 -16.45 8.36
C PRO A 44 -12.42 -15.64 8.15
N GLU A 45 -11.87 -15.68 6.93
CA GLU A 45 -10.65 -14.97 6.56
C GLU A 45 -10.88 -13.45 6.57
N LEU A 46 -12.05 -12.98 6.11
CA LEU A 46 -12.44 -11.57 6.16
C LEU A 46 -12.70 -11.11 7.59
N ALA A 47 -13.36 -11.93 8.40
CA ALA A 47 -13.54 -11.65 9.82
C ALA A 47 -12.20 -11.50 10.55
N LYS A 48 -11.20 -12.32 10.21
CA LYS A 48 -9.85 -12.23 10.78
C LYS A 48 -9.17 -10.90 10.45
N VAL A 49 -9.13 -10.51 9.17
CA VAL A 49 -8.47 -9.25 8.77
C VAL A 49 -9.25 -8.01 9.22
N ASP A 50 -10.57 -8.10 9.36
CA ASP A 50 -11.38 -7.05 9.99
C ASP A 50 -10.98 -6.83 11.46
N ARG A 51 -10.80 -7.90 12.24
CA ARG A 51 -10.32 -7.80 13.63
C ARG A 51 -8.90 -7.24 13.72
N GLU A 52 -7.99 -7.65 12.83
CA GLU A 52 -6.63 -7.10 12.78
C GLU A 52 -6.67 -5.58 12.52
N MET A 53 -7.41 -5.17 11.50
CA MET A 53 -7.59 -3.76 11.15
C MET A 53 -8.18 -2.96 12.33
N ALA A 54 -9.25 -3.47 12.94
CA ALA A 54 -9.90 -2.83 14.08
C ALA A 54 -8.98 -2.69 15.30
N SER A 55 -8.16 -3.71 15.59
CA SER A 55 -7.17 -3.68 16.67
C SER A 55 -6.09 -2.61 16.43
N LEU A 56 -5.54 -2.55 15.21
CA LEU A 56 -4.56 -1.53 14.84
C LEU A 56 -5.16 -0.12 14.89
N TYR A 57 -6.39 0.04 14.41
CA TYR A 57 -7.12 1.30 14.49
C TYR A 57 -7.33 1.73 15.94
N ALA A 58 -7.82 0.84 16.81
CA ALA A 58 -8.04 1.15 18.22
C ALA A 58 -6.73 1.51 18.95
N ALA A 59 -5.65 0.78 18.68
CA ALA A 59 -4.33 1.04 19.27
C ALA A 59 -3.74 2.38 18.81
N LEU A 60 -3.94 2.76 17.54
CA LEU A 60 -3.53 4.08 17.04
C LEU A 60 -4.46 5.18 17.56
N LEU A 61 -5.76 4.96 17.64
CA LEU A 61 -6.70 5.93 18.18
C LEU A 61 -6.41 6.26 19.65
N GLY A 62 -6.09 5.24 20.45
CA GLY A 62 -5.79 5.39 21.89
C GLY A 62 -4.52 6.18 22.22
N ARG A 63 -3.58 6.31 21.27
CA ARG A 63 -2.37 7.13 21.44
C ARG A 63 -2.49 8.55 20.88
N LEU A 64 -3.53 8.84 20.09
CA LEU A 64 -3.73 10.13 19.45
C LEU A 64 -4.67 11.03 20.25
N ASN A 65 -4.52 12.34 20.06
CA ASN A 65 -5.38 13.37 20.64
C ASN A 65 -5.62 14.50 19.61
N GLY A 66 -6.56 15.39 19.93
CA GLY A 66 -6.91 16.56 19.14
C GLY A 66 -7.11 16.26 17.65
N ALA A 67 -6.55 17.11 16.80
CA ALA A 67 -6.70 17.04 15.34
C ALA A 67 -6.25 15.69 14.74
N ALA A 68 -5.21 15.04 15.30
CA ALA A 68 -4.75 13.74 14.79
C ALA A 68 -5.79 12.64 15.05
N LYS A 69 -6.41 12.65 16.24
CA LYS A 69 -7.47 11.72 16.60
C LYS A 69 -8.70 11.93 15.73
N GLU A 70 -9.17 13.17 15.62
CA GLU A 70 -10.33 13.55 14.80
C GLU A 70 -10.11 13.19 13.32
N ASN A 71 -8.90 13.41 12.80
CA ASN A 71 -8.54 13.05 11.45
C ASN A 71 -8.61 11.53 11.21
N LEU A 72 -8.03 10.74 12.11
CA LEU A 72 -8.04 9.29 12.00
C LEU A 72 -9.47 8.71 12.04
N GLU A 73 -10.33 9.23 12.93
CA GLU A 73 -11.74 8.82 13.02
C GLU A 73 -12.49 9.10 11.71
N LYS A 74 -12.39 10.33 11.20
CA LYS A 74 -13.00 10.73 9.92
C LYS A 74 -12.48 9.89 8.76
N ASN A 75 -11.18 9.65 8.74
CA ASN A 75 -10.53 8.87 7.69
C ASN A 75 -10.96 7.40 7.73
N GLN A 76 -11.10 6.81 8.93
CA GLN A 76 -11.63 5.45 9.09
C GLN A 76 -13.08 5.33 8.58
N LEU A 77 -13.95 6.29 8.91
CA LEU A 77 -15.33 6.31 8.43
C LEU A 77 -15.39 6.43 6.90
N SER A 78 -14.57 7.31 6.33
CA SER A 78 -14.49 7.52 4.88
C SER A 78 -14.00 6.27 4.16
N TRP A 79 -13.03 5.56 4.72
CA TRP A 79 -12.56 4.27 4.20
C TRP A 79 -13.65 3.19 4.25
N ILE A 80 -14.43 3.07 5.34
CA ILE A 80 -15.54 2.12 5.44
C ILE A 80 -16.59 2.38 4.34
N VAL A 81 -16.95 3.66 4.14
CA VAL A 81 -17.92 4.06 3.11
C VAL A 81 -17.42 3.72 1.71
N SER A 82 -16.17 4.06 1.38
CA SER A 82 -15.58 3.73 0.07
C SER A 82 -15.45 2.22 -0.14
N ARG A 83 -14.93 1.47 0.84
CA ARG A 83 -14.86 0.00 0.81
C ARG A 83 -16.22 -0.62 0.48
N ASN A 84 -17.27 -0.17 1.17
CA ASN A 84 -18.62 -0.68 0.94
C ASN A 84 -19.13 -0.36 -0.47
N ARG A 85 -18.81 0.82 -1.01
CA ARG A 85 -19.19 1.22 -2.37
C ARG A 85 -18.45 0.43 -3.43
N SER A 86 -17.12 0.32 -3.32
CA SER A 86 -16.27 -0.34 -4.33
C SER A 86 -16.45 -1.85 -4.34
N CYS A 87 -16.66 -2.50 -3.18
CA CYS A 87 -16.83 -3.95 -3.12
C CYS A 87 -18.31 -4.41 -3.23
N GLY A 88 -19.27 -3.49 -3.22
CA GLY A 88 -20.70 -3.78 -3.02
C GLY A 88 -21.50 -4.21 -4.26
N ALA A 89 -20.86 -4.47 -5.40
CA ALA A 89 -21.54 -4.72 -6.67
C ALA A 89 -21.06 -5.97 -7.42
N SER A 90 -20.36 -6.87 -6.74
CA SER A 90 -19.72 -8.04 -7.36
C SER A 90 -20.30 -9.34 -6.82
N GLU A 91 -20.20 -10.40 -7.63
CA GLU A 91 -20.43 -11.78 -7.18
C GLU A 91 -19.62 -12.08 -5.89
N PRO A 92 -20.07 -13.00 -5.01
CA PRO A 92 -19.50 -13.19 -3.67
C PRO A 92 -17.96 -13.34 -3.62
N ASP A 93 -17.37 -14.03 -4.60
CA ASP A 93 -15.92 -14.24 -4.67
C ASP A 93 -15.16 -12.95 -5.01
N ALA A 94 -15.67 -12.18 -5.98
CA ALA A 94 -15.11 -10.90 -6.35
C ALA A 94 -15.27 -9.86 -5.23
N ALA A 95 -16.40 -9.88 -4.50
CA ALA A 95 -16.59 -9.07 -3.31
C ALA A 95 -15.57 -9.44 -2.21
N SER A 96 -15.34 -10.74 -1.99
CA SER A 96 -14.37 -11.22 -0.99
C SER A 96 -12.93 -10.84 -1.34
N TYR A 97 -12.54 -10.97 -2.61
CA TYR A 97 -11.24 -10.50 -3.10
C TYR A 97 -11.05 -9.00 -2.90
N CYS A 98 -12.05 -8.19 -3.30
CA CYS A 98 -12.04 -6.75 -3.09
C CYS A 98 -11.88 -6.39 -1.61
N LEU A 99 -12.67 -7.00 -0.72
CA LEU A 99 -12.62 -6.73 0.71
C LEU A 99 -11.25 -7.07 1.31
N LYS A 100 -10.69 -8.23 0.97
CA LYS A 100 -9.35 -8.63 1.42
C LYS A 100 -8.31 -7.58 1.05
N LYS A 101 -8.30 -7.14 -0.21
CA LYS A 101 -7.39 -6.08 -0.69
C LYS A 101 -7.57 -4.78 0.10
N ARG A 102 -8.82 -4.33 0.32
CA ARG A 102 -9.10 -3.10 1.09
C ARG A 102 -8.65 -3.17 2.54
N TYR A 103 -8.78 -4.34 3.18
CA TYR A 103 -8.27 -4.55 4.53
C TYR A 103 -6.74 -4.53 4.56
N GLU A 104 -6.07 -5.21 3.63
CA GLU A 104 -4.61 -5.23 3.53
C GLU A 104 -4.03 -3.83 3.35
N GLU A 105 -4.61 -3.03 2.42
CA GLU A 105 -4.26 -1.62 2.21
C GLU A 105 -4.41 -0.79 3.50
N ARG A 106 -5.56 -0.94 4.19
CA ARG A 106 -5.82 -0.19 5.43
C ARG A 106 -4.92 -0.60 6.58
N ILE A 107 -4.65 -1.90 6.72
CA ILE A 107 -3.74 -2.43 7.74
C ILE A 107 -2.33 -1.88 7.53
N ALA A 108 -1.84 -1.84 6.29
CA ALA A 108 -0.54 -1.26 5.96
C ALA A 108 -0.50 0.24 6.30
N ASP A 109 -1.53 0.98 5.92
CA ASP A 109 -1.67 2.41 6.20
C ASP A 109 -1.70 2.72 7.72
N LEU A 110 -2.44 1.93 8.51
CA LEU A 110 -2.48 2.08 9.98
C LEU A 110 -1.14 1.75 10.64
N LYS A 111 -0.44 0.71 10.15
CA LYS A 111 0.91 0.35 10.62
C LYS A 111 1.90 1.48 10.34
N ALA A 112 1.91 2.01 9.13
CA ALA A 112 2.77 3.14 8.75
C ALA A 112 2.43 4.43 9.50
N SER A 113 1.13 4.73 9.66
CA SER A 113 0.67 5.90 10.42
C SER A 113 1.00 5.82 11.91
N GLY A 114 1.23 4.60 12.42
CA GLY A 114 1.54 4.35 13.82
C GLY A 114 3.01 4.20 14.16
N SER A 115 3.93 4.19 13.19
CA SER A 115 5.36 3.98 13.43
C SER A 115 6.15 5.25 13.76
N GLY A 116 5.47 6.37 14.00
CA GLY A 116 6.08 7.66 14.37
C GLY A 116 4.99 8.72 14.59
N PRO A 117 5.34 10.02 14.46
CA PRO A 117 4.34 11.08 14.42
C PRO A 117 3.27 10.80 13.35
N TYR A 118 2.01 11.07 13.68
CA TYR A 118 0.88 10.82 12.79
C TYR A 118 1.02 11.66 11.51
N PRO A 119 1.01 11.05 10.32
CA PRO A 119 1.43 11.73 9.10
C PRO A 119 0.33 12.58 8.44
N PHE A 120 -0.91 12.56 8.96
CA PHE A 120 -2.07 13.25 8.37
C PHE A 120 -2.25 12.98 6.87
N VAL A 121 -2.16 11.70 6.47
CA VAL A 121 -2.42 11.26 5.10
C VAL A 121 -3.79 10.61 5.05
N GLU A 122 -4.68 11.18 4.26
CA GLU A 122 -6.00 10.64 4.00
C GLU A 122 -6.05 9.95 2.64
N ALA A 123 -6.80 8.86 2.55
CA ALA A 123 -7.10 8.23 1.28
C ALA A 123 -8.25 8.97 0.58
N GLN A 124 -8.11 9.21 -0.72
CA GLN A 124 -9.13 9.74 -1.62
C GLN A 124 -9.46 8.70 -2.68
N THR A 125 -10.69 8.70 -3.20
CA THR A 125 -11.10 7.74 -4.24
C THR A 125 -11.67 8.40 -5.49
N ILE A 126 -11.39 7.79 -6.65
CA ILE A 126 -12.12 7.99 -7.90
C ILE A 126 -12.76 6.66 -8.25
N GLU A 127 -14.09 6.62 -8.19
CA GLU A 127 -14.89 5.43 -8.45
C GLU A 127 -15.81 5.71 -9.65
N LYS A 128 -15.70 4.91 -10.72
CA LYS A 128 -16.58 4.98 -11.90
C LYS A 128 -16.93 3.59 -12.36
N LYS A 129 -18.15 3.39 -12.84
CA LYS A 129 -18.54 2.17 -13.54
C LYS A 129 -19.57 2.48 -14.60
N GLY A 130 -19.57 1.72 -15.68
CA GLY A 130 -20.55 1.90 -16.74
C GLY A 130 -20.33 0.96 -17.91
N THR A 131 -21.07 1.22 -18.98
CA THR A 131 -20.95 0.49 -20.24
C THR A 131 -20.96 1.49 -21.39
N LEU A 132 -20.05 1.34 -22.34
CA LEU A 132 -20.02 2.08 -23.60
C LEU A 132 -19.91 1.07 -24.75
N GLY A 133 -20.94 0.98 -25.58
CA GLY A 133 -21.03 -0.04 -26.62
C GLY A 133 -20.94 -1.45 -26.01
N LYS A 134 -19.96 -2.24 -26.46
CA LYS A 134 -19.67 -3.58 -25.92
C LYS A 134 -18.64 -3.61 -24.78
N VAL A 135 -18.20 -2.44 -24.28
CA VAL A 135 -17.23 -2.35 -23.17
C VAL A 135 -17.96 -2.03 -21.88
N SER A 136 -17.92 -2.95 -20.92
CA SER A 136 -18.21 -2.63 -19.52
C SER A 136 -16.92 -2.19 -18.84
N TYR A 137 -16.95 -1.18 -17.98
CA TYR A 137 -15.74 -0.69 -17.31
C TYR A 137 -15.96 -0.43 -15.82
N SER A 138 -14.89 -0.59 -15.03
CA SER A 138 -14.84 -0.28 -13.60
C SER A 138 -13.53 0.41 -13.23
N ILE A 139 -13.61 1.61 -12.67
CA ILE A 139 -12.48 2.41 -12.20
C ILE A 139 -12.58 2.53 -10.69
N ASP A 140 -11.52 2.16 -9.99
CA ASP A 140 -11.39 2.25 -8.55
C ASP A 140 -9.97 2.66 -8.18
N ILE A 141 -9.74 3.97 -8.08
CA ILE A 141 -8.42 4.54 -7.83
C ILE A 141 -8.39 5.18 -6.45
N LEU A 142 -7.65 4.56 -5.54
CA LEU A 142 -7.29 5.08 -4.24
C LEU A 142 -5.95 5.83 -4.32
N TYR A 143 -5.90 7.07 -3.86
CA TYR A 143 -4.69 7.91 -3.88
C TYR A 143 -4.58 8.76 -2.60
N PRO A 144 -3.38 9.19 -2.19
CA PRO A 144 -3.20 9.89 -0.93
C PRO A 144 -3.48 11.41 -1.05
N ARG A 145 -3.86 12.00 0.07
CA ARG A 145 -3.91 13.45 0.28
C ARG A 145 -3.38 13.80 1.67
N PHE A 146 -2.36 14.63 1.71
CA PHE A 146 -1.81 15.19 2.94
C PHE A 146 -2.71 16.33 3.45
N VAL A 147 -3.18 16.24 4.68
CA VAL A 147 -4.05 17.24 5.32
C VAL A 147 -3.43 17.82 6.59
N GLY A 148 -2.15 17.51 6.84
CA GLY A 148 -1.38 18.08 7.95
C GLY A 148 -1.19 19.59 7.80
N THR A 149 -1.09 20.27 8.93
CA THR A 149 -0.89 21.73 8.99
C THR A 149 0.57 22.14 9.20
N THR A 150 1.50 21.17 9.18
CA THR A 150 2.94 21.41 9.40
C THR A 150 3.62 22.13 8.23
N ALA A 151 3.05 22.05 7.03
CA ALA A 151 3.61 22.63 5.82
C ALA A 151 2.51 22.87 4.74
N ASP A 152 2.89 23.49 3.63
CA ASP A 152 2.02 23.58 2.45
C ASP A 152 2.12 22.32 1.59
N PHE A 153 1.09 21.47 1.68
CA PHE A 153 1.00 20.25 0.87
C PHE A 153 0.23 20.42 -0.45
N ARG A 154 -0.21 21.63 -0.82
CA ARG A 154 -1.09 21.82 -1.99
C ARG A 154 -0.48 21.32 -3.29
N ALA A 155 0.81 21.58 -3.52
CA ALA A 155 1.49 21.16 -4.73
C ALA A 155 1.58 19.64 -4.85
N ILE A 156 1.96 18.95 -3.77
CA ILE A 156 2.07 17.50 -3.76
C ILE A 156 0.69 16.82 -3.85
N ASN A 157 -0.32 17.36 -3.15
CA ASN A 157 -1.70 16.88 -3.26
C ASN A 157 -2.28 17.04 -4.67
N ARG A 158 -2.01 18.18 -5.32
CA ARG A 158 -2.41 18.40 -6.72
C ARG A 158 -1.77 17.37 -7.62
N SER A 159 -0.47 17.10 -7.46
CA SER A 159 0.22 16.08 -8.25
C SER A 159 -0.41 14.69 -8.11
N TYR A 160 -0.77 14.27 -6.90
CA TYR A 160 -1.47 12.98 -6.71
C TYR A 160 -2.86 12.97 -7.33
N ALA A 161 -3.64 14.04 -7.15
CA ALA A 161 -4.99 14.15 -7.72
C ALA A 161 -4.97 14.15 -9.26
N GLU A 162 -4.05 14.89 -9.89
CA GLU A 162 -3.87 14.91 -11.34
C GLU A 162 -3.43 13.55 -11.88
N THR A 163 -2.49 12.89 -11.20
CA THR A 163 -2.04 11.53 -11.57
C THR A 163 -3.20 10.53 -11.51
N ALA A 164 -3.98 10.57 -10.42
CA ALA A 164 -5.14 9.71 -10.25
C ALA A 164 -6.24 10.00 -11.30
N ALA A 165 -6.50 11.28 -11.59
CA ALA A 165 -7.47 11.68 -12.60
C ALA A 165 -7.06 11.27 -14.02
N LYS A 166 -5.76 11.40 -14.35
CA LYS A 166 -5.20 10.94 -15.63
C LYS A 166 -5.37 9.43 -15.76
N ALA A 167 -4.95 8.66 -14.75
CA ALA A 167 -5.10 7.21 -14.73
C ALA A 167 -6.57 6.77 -14.86
N ALA A 168 -7.49 7.47 -14.19
CA ALA A 168 -8.92 7.24 -14.31
C ALA A 168 -9.42 7.50 -15.74
N GLY A 169 -8.95 8.59 -16.36
CA GLY A 169 -9.31 8.98 -17.72
C GLY A 169 -8.83 7.97 -18.76
N GLU A 170 -7.56 7.55 -18.68
CA GLU A 170 -6.96 6.58 -19.60
C GLU A 170 -7.63 5.20 -19.54
N ALA A 171 -8.12 4.79 -18.36
CA ALA A 171 -8.84 3.54 -18.19
C ALA A 171 -10.35 3.64 -18.50
N THR A 172 -10.89 4.84 -18.71
CA THR A 172 -12.32 5.05 -19.03
C THR A 172 -12.52 5.06 -20.55
N PRO A 173 -13.37 4.20 -21.13
CA PRO A 173 -13.69 4.28 -22.55
C PRO A 173 -14.45 5.57 -22.85
N THR A 174 -13.98 6.36 -23.81
CA THR A 174 -14.56 7.67 -24.17
C THR A 174 -15.35 7.64 -25.48
N THR A 175 -15.04 6.70 -26.38
CA THR A 175 -15.72 6.51 -27.67
C THR A 175 -15.99 5.03 -27.89
N ASP A 176 -17.13 4.70 -28.51
CA ASP A 176 -17.41 3.33 -28.92
C ASP A 176 -16.49 2.97 -30.11
N ALA A 177 -15.56 2.06 -29.88
CA ALA A 177 -14.62 1.59 -30.89
C ALA A 177 -15.23 0.58 -31.87
N GLY A 178 -16.53 0.28 -31.76
CA GLY A 178 -17.21 -0.65 -32.67
C GLY A 178 -16.73 -2.10 -32.51
N LEU A 179 -16.40 -2.50 -31.28
CA LEU A 179 -15.78 -3.80 -31.02
C LEU A 179 -16.71 -4.96 -31.40
N ASP A 180 -16.13 -6.01 -31.98
CA ASP A 180 -16.89 -7.22 -32.35
C ASP A 180 -17.29 -8.06 -31.14
N ARG A 181 -16.49 -8.02 -30.07
CA ARG A 181 -16.69 -8.79 -28.83
C ARG A 181 -16.92 -7.89 -27.61
N LYS A 182 -17.65 -8.41 -26.63
CA LYS A 182 -17.74 -7.80 -25.30
C LYS A 182 -16.38 -7.80 -24.62
N GLN A 183 -16.09 -6.71 -23.90
CA GLN A 183 -14.87 -6.56 -23.12
C GLN A 183 -15.19 -5.96 -21.76
N GLU A 184 -14.37 -6.30 -20.78
CA GLU A 184 -14.40 -5.71 -19.45
C GLU A 184 -13.11 -4.93 -19.23
N TRP A 185 -13.23 -3.62 -19.10
CA TRP A 185 -12.11 -2.74 -18.81
C TRP A 185 -12.06 -2.46 -17.32
N SER A 186 -10.84 -2.29 -16.80
CA SER A 186 -10.67 -1.90 -15.41
C SER A 186 -9.46 -1.02 -15.20
N GLY A 187 -9.58 -0.10 -14.24
CA GLY A 187 -8.49 0.73 -13.75
C GLY A 187 -8.50 0.69 -12.24
N MET A 188 -7.41 0.24 -11.64
CA MET A 188 -7.27 0.06 -10.21
C MET A 188 -6.05 0.83 -9.72
N GLY A 189 -6.24 1.69 -8.72
CA GLY A 189 -5.15 2.42 -8.07
C GLY A 189 -5.15 2.17 -6.57
N SER A 190 -3.96 2.04 -6.00
CA SER A 190 -3.75 1.98 -4.56
C SER A 190 -2.43 2.66 -4.17
N TYR A 191 -2.19 2.81 -2.88
CA TYR A 191 -0.89 3.26 -2.40
C TYR A 191 -0.51 2.56 -1.10
N THR A 192 0.79 2.47 -0.85
CA THR A 192 1.38 2.04 0.42
C THR A 192 2.22 3.18 0.97
N LEU A 193 2.14 3.41 2.28
CA LEU A 193 2.99 4.37 2.98
C LEU A 193 4.19 3.63 3.60
N TYR A 194 5.40 4.12 3.34
CA TYR A 194 6.60 3.72 4.06
C TYR A 194 7.13 4.89 4.90
N ARG A 195 7.78 4.55 6.02
CA ARG A 195 8.29 5.51 7.00
C ARG A 195 9.80 5.40 7.12
N PRO A 196 10.56 6.09 6.25
CA PRO A 196 12.02 6.11 6.33
C PRO A 196 12.55 6.94 7.50
N GLY A 197 11.73 7.82 8.08
CA GLY A 197 12.05 8.61 9.27
C GLY A 197 10.78 9.26 9.85
N PRO A 198 10.87 9.92 11.02
CA PRO A 198 9.71 10.55 11.65
C PRO A 198 9.11 11.68 10.80
N ASP A 199 9.96 12.38 10.06
CA ASP A 199 9.59 13.58 9.30
C ASP A 199 9.37 13.34 7.81
N ALA A 200 9.36 12.08 7.34
CA ALA A 200 9.13 11.80 5.94
C ALA A 200 8.30 10.55 5.68
N VAL A 201 7.50 10.61 4.63
CA VAL A 201 6.66 9.51 4.16
C VAL A 201 7.02 9.23 2.71
N THR A 202 7.34 7.98 2.40
CA THR A 202 7.34 7.53 1.01
C THR A 202 5.95 7.04 0.67
N VAL A 203 5.36 7.61 -0.37
CA VAL A 203 4.14 7.06 -0.98
C VAL A 203 4.57 6.19 -2.16
N ALA A 204 4.34 4.89 -2.07
CA ALA A 204 4.42 3.96 -3.20
C ALA A 204 3.04 3.86 -3.84
N SER A 205 2.83 4.59 -4.94
CA SER A 205 1.57 4.56 -5.70
C SER A 205 1.61 3.38 -6.67
N ASN A 206 0.62 2.51 -6.59
CA ASN A 206 0.44 1.34 -7.43
C ASN A 206 -0.77 1.57 -8.34
N PHE A 207 -0.58 1.33 -9.63
CA PHE A 207 -1.65 1.38 -10.61
C PHE A 207 -1.65 0.10 -11.43
N TRP A 208 -2.84 -0.39 -11.75
CA TRP A 208 -3.02 -1.45 -12.73
C TRP A 208 -4.23 -1.13 -13.59
N SER A 209 -4.15 -1.38 -14.89
CA SER A 209 -5.29 -1.26 -15.78
C SER A 209 -5.31 -2.33 -16.86
N TYR A 210 -6.50 -2.63 -17.34
CA TYR A 210 -6.73 -3.43 -18.54
C TYR A 210 -7.79 -2.75 -19.38
N THR A 211 -7.44 -2.44 -20.63
CA THR A 211 -8.30 -1.73 -21.58
C THR A 211 -8.40 -2.49 -22.91
N GLY A 212 -8.47 -3.82 -22.84
CA GLY A 212 -8.77 -4.66 -24.01
C GLY A 212 -7.58 -5.21 -24.81
N GLY A 213 -6.35 -4.92 -24.38
CA GLY A 213 -5.12 -5.40 -25.00
C GLY A 213 -4.82 -6.88 -24.74
N ALA A 214 -3.59 -7.31 -25.07
CA ALA A 214 -3.12 -8.67 -24.81
C ALA A 214 -3.00 -8.99 -23.31
N HIS A 215 -2.61 -7.99 -22.51
CA HIS A 215 -2.53 -8.06 -21.05
C HIS A 215 -2.80 -6.67 -20.46
N GLY A 216 -2.94 -6.61 -19.14
CA GLY A 216 -3.00 -5.34 -18.42
C GLY A 216 -1.62 -4.68 -18.29
N TYR A 217 -1.59 -3.45 -17.83
CA TYR A 217 -0.37 -2.73 -17.49
C TYR A 217 -0.42 -2.32 -16.03
N GLY A 218 0.65 -2.64 -15.30
CA GLY A 218 0.85 -2.25 -13.91
C GLY A 218 2.10 -1.40 -13.74
N ALA A 219 2.04 -0.44 -12.83
CA ALA A 219 3.18 0.40 -12.48
C ALA A 219 3.17 0.75 -10.98
N VAL A 220 4.34 0.69 -10.36
CA VAL A 220 4.61 1.29 -9.06
C VAL A 220 5.52 2.49 -9.25
N THR A 221 5.16 3.60 -8.61
CA THR A 221 6.01 4.79 -8.52
C THR A 221 6.09 5.26 -7.07
N CYS A 222 7.31 5.48 -6.61
CA CYS A 222 7.59 5.93 -5.26
C CYS A 222 7.92 7.41 -5.22
N ARG A 223 7.46 8.09 -4.16
CA ARG A 223 7.74 9.50 -3.93
C ARG A 223 7.94 9.76 -2.45
N LEU A 224 9.13 10.22 -2.09
CA LEU A 224 9.44 10.66 -0.72
C LEU A 224 8.89 12.07 -0.52
N VAL A 225 8.11 12.28 0.54
CA VAL A 225 7.56 13.57 0.94
C VAL A 225 8.12 13.94 2.30
N ASP A 226 8.74 15.13 2.40
CA ASP A 226 9.19 15.72 3.65
C ASP A 226 8.02 16.44 4.33
N LEU A 227 7.59 15.93 5.48
CA LEU A 227 6.43 16.44 6.24
C LEU A 227 6.67 17.82 6.85
N ARG A 228 7.93 18.27 6.96
CA ARG A 228 8.28 19.60 7.49
C ARG A 228 8.13 20.68 6.44
N THR A 229 8.30 20.32 5.16
CA THR A 229 8.33 21.29 4.05
C THR A 229 7.18 21.10 3.06
N GLY A 230 6.49 19.96 3.10
CA GLY A 230 5.41 19.61 2.17
C GLY A 230 5.91 19.26 0.76
N LYS A 231 7.23 19.15 0.58
CA LYS A 231 7.86 18.93 -0.73
C LYS A 231 8.14 17.46 -0.97
N ALA A 232 8.04 17.06 -2.24
CA ALA A 232 8.60 15.81 -2.70
C ALA A 232 10.12 15.95 -2.84
N LEU A 233 10.87 14.99 -2.30
CA LEU A 233 12.32 14.92 -2.41
C LEU A 233 12.72 13.91 -3.49
N THR A 234 13.70 14.31 -4.29
CA THR A 234 14.34 13.46 -5.32
C THR A 234 15.71 12.98 -4.81
N PRO A 235 16.38 12.02 -5.48
CA PRO A 235 17.74 11.62 -5.14
C PRO A 235 18.71 12.82 -5.04
N GLU A 236 18.60 13.81 -5.91
CA GLU A 236 19.43 15.03 -5.91
C GLU A 236 19.20 15.91 -4.66
N HIS A 237 18.05 15.78 -4.01
CA HIS A 237 17.78 16.43 -2.73
C HIS A 237 18.39 15.66 -1.55
N LEU A 238 18.60 14.35 -1.68
CA LEU A 238 19.02 13.46 -0.58
C LEU A 238 20.52 13.18 -0.58
N PHE A 239 21.13 13.10 -1.75
CA PHE A 239 22.57 12.84 -1.87
C PHE A 239 23.38 14.14 -1.93
N ALA A 240 24.57 14.11 -1.33
CA ALA A 240 25.44 15.26 -1.12
C ALA A 240 26.46 15.49 -2.24
N ASP A 241 26.71 14.46 -3.05
CA ASP A 241 27.72 14.47 -4.12
C ASP A 241 27.13 13.95 -5.45
N GLU A 242 27.96 13.72 -6.47
CA GLU A 242 27.55 13.07 -7.75
C GLU A 242 28.02 11.60 -7.83
N HIS A 243 28.81 11.14 -6.84
CA HIS A 243 29.36 9.79 -6.79
C HIS A 243 28.33 8.74 -6.35
N TRP A 244 27.26 9.16 -5.64
CA TRP A 244 26.17 8.26 -5.25
C TRP A 244 25.58 7.49 -6.42
N LEU A 245 25.44 8.14 -7.59
CA LEU A 245 24.81 7.51 -8.75
C LEU A 245 25.67 6.36 -9.27
N ARG A 246 26.99 6.52 -9.26
CA ARG A 246 27.92 5.45 -9.63
C ARG A 246 27.86 4.28 -8.64
N GLU A 247 27.79 4.57 -7.34
CA GLU A 247 27.62 3.53 -6.32
C GLU A 247 26.29 2.78 -6.52
N LEU A 248 25.18 3.48 -6.74
CA LEU A 248 23.87 2.87 -6.99
C LEU A 248 23.87 2.03 -8.26
N VAL A 249 24.47 2.49 -9.36
CA VAL A 249 24.60 1.71 -10.61
C VAL A 249 25.34 0.41 -10.34
N ASN A 250 26.46 0.46 -9.61
CA ASN A 250 27.25 -0.74 -9.30
C ASN A 250 26.49 -1.74 -8.41
N LEU A 251 25.82 -1.24 -7.37
CA LEU A 251 25.01 -2.07 -6.48
C LEU A 251 23.83 -2.71 -7.21
N THR A 252 23.12 -1.92 -8.01
CA THR A 252 21.98 -2.36 -8.81
C THR A 252 22.38 -3.41 -9.83
N ALA A 253 23.46 -3.17 -10.58
CA ALA A 253 23.96 -4.14 -11.57
C ALA A 253 24.36 -5.46 -10.92
N ALA A 254 25.07 -5.41 -9.79
CA ALA A 254 25.53 -6.61 -9.09
C ALA A 254 24.35 -7.44 -8.57
N ASP A 255 23.33 -6.78 -8.02
CA ASP A 255 22.16 -7.46 -7.48
C ASP A 255 21.26 -8.03 -8.58
N LEU A 256 20.92 -7.24 -9.61
CA LEU A 256 20.14 -7.71 -10.76
C LEU A 256 20.83 -8.86 -11.49
N LYS A 257 22.16 -8.80 -11.68
CA LYS A 257 22.92 -9.90 -12.29
C LYS A 257 22.76 -11.21 -11.52
N LYS A 258 22.69 -11.15 -10.19
CA LYS A 258 22.43 -12.33 -9.35
C LYS A 258 20.99 -12.83 -9.55
N GLN A 259 20.01 -11.93 -9.58
CA GLN A 259 18.60 -12.29 -9.77
C GLN A 259 18.35 -12.90 -11.15
N PHE A 260 19.03 -12.43 -12.19
CA PHE A 260 18.84 -12.87 -13.58
C PHE A 260 19.24 -14.33 -13.83
N VAL A 261 19.94 -14.97 -12.89
CA VAL A 261 20.25 -16.40 -12.95
C VAL A 261 18.98 -17.25 -12.85
N GLU A 262 18.05 -16.86 -11.98
CA GLU A 262 16.81 -17.62 -11.71
C GLU A 262 15.59 -17.02 -12.41
N ASN A 263 15.57 -15.70 -12.58
CA ASN A 263 14.49 -14.97 -13.24
C ASN A 263 15.08 -14.10 -14.36
N PRO A 264 15.20 -14.62 -15.61
CA PRO A 264 15.94 -13.95 -16.68
C PRO A 264 15.43 -12.53 -16.97
N GLY A 265 16.33 -11.55 -16.85
CA GLY A 265 16.10 -10.17 -17.25
C GLY A 265 16.79 -9.81 -18.56
N PHE A 266 16.93 -8.50 -18.82
CA PHE A 266 17.62 -7.98 -19.99
C PHE A 266 19.09 -7.70 -19.67
N ASP A 267 20.02 -8.44 -20.27
CA ASP A 267 21.47 -8.20 -20.08
C ASP A 267 21.88 -6.76 -20.45
N ASP A 268 21.23 -6.17 -21.45
CA ASP A 268 21.43 -4.78 -21.85
C ASP A 268 21.03 -3.76 -20.77
N ALA A 269 20.11 -4.13 -19.87
CA ALA A 269 19.73 -3.29 -18.74
C ALA A 269 20.84 -3.22 -17.69
N LEU A 270 21.75 -4.20 -17.62
CA LEU A 270 22.89 -4.19 -16.68
C LEU A 270 24.02 -3.24 -17.10
N LYS A 271 23.99 -2.72 -18.33
CA LYS A 271 24.98 -1.76 -18.82
C LYS A 271 24.92 -0.47 -17.98
N PRO A 272 26.07 0.11 -17.56
CA PRO A 272 26.07 1.32 -16.73
C PRO A 272 25.25 2.48 -17.29
N ALA A 273 25.27 2.70 -18.61
CA ALA A 273 24.49 3.75 -19.25
C ALA A 273 22.97 3.51 -19.13
N SER A 274 22.51 2.26 -19.27
CA SER A 274 21.10 1.87 -19.13
C SER A 274 20.61 2.10 -17.70
N LEU A 275 21.35 1.60 -16.70
CA LEU A 275 21.01 1.81 -15.29
C LEU A 275 21.10 3.29 -14.89
N THR A 276 22.08 4.03 -15.40
CA THR A 276 22.19 5.47 -15.14
C THR A 276 20.95 6.21 -15.60
N LYS A 277 20.39 5.85 -16.78
CA LYS A 277 19.16 6.45 -17.28
C LYS A 277 17.99 6.16 -16.33
N LEU A 278 17.76 4.89 -15.99
CA LEU A 278 16.67 4.48 -15.09
C LEU A 278 16.83 5.14 -13.71
N LEU A 279 18.02 5.10 -13.11
CA LEU A 279 18.25 5.66 -11.78
C LEU A 279 18.16 7.19 -11.72
N ARG A 280 18.13 7.90 -12.86
CA ARG A 280 17.79 9.33 -12.88
C ARG A 280 16.29 9.61 -12.85
N GLU A 281 15.46 8.58 -13.01
CA GLU A 281 14.02 8.70 -12.88
C GLU A 281 13.62 8.63 -11.40
N ASN A 282 12.96 9.67 -10.91
CA ASN A 282 12.66 9.82 -9.48
C ASN A 282 11.70 8.77 -8.92
N GLY A 283 10.99 8.04 -9.78
CA GLY A 283 9.92 7.10 -9.41
C GLY A 283 10.39 5.78 -8.82
N HIS A 284 11.67 5.41 -8.99
CA HIS A 284 12.17 4.10 -8.54
C HIS A 284 12.49 4.03 -7.05
N TYR A 285 12.51 5.17 -6.34
CA TYR A 285 13.13 5.27 -5.02
C TYR A 285 12.12 5.08 -3.88
N CYS A 286 11.92 3.84 -3.47
CA CYS A 286 11.04 3.49 -2.36
C CYS A 286 11.82 3.50 -1.03
N TRP A 287 11.97 4.68 -0.43
CA TRP A 287 12.64 4.83 0.87
C TRP A 287 11.79 4.22 1.99
N GLN A 288 12.32 3.22 2.70
CA GLN A 288 11.67 2.52 3.80
C GLN A 288 12.50 2.65 5.08
N ALA A 289 12.02 2.14 6.22
CA ALA A 289 12.80 2.13 7.46
C ALA A 289 14.12 1.36 7.26
N GLY A 290 15.27 2.05 7.40
CA GLY A 290 16.61 1.46 7.35
C GLY A 290 17.14 1.05 5.96
N LYS A 291 16.33 1.17 4.89
CA LYS A 291 16.74 0.77 3.54
C LYS A 291 16.09 1.62 2.45
N LEU A 292 16.78 1.70 1.32
CA LEU A 292 16.23 2.11 0.03
C LEU A 292 15.88 0.84 -0.74
N GLU A 293 14.64 0.71 -1.19
CA GLU A 293 14.26 -0.28 -2.19
C GLU A 293 14.15 0.44 -3.54
N LEU A 294 14.94 0.03 -4.51
CA LEU A 294 14.80 0.45 -5.90
C LEU A 294 13.81 -0.48 -6.58
N TYR A 295 12.71 0.06 -7.09
CA TYR A 295 11.67 -0.71 -7.77
C TYR A 295 11.74 -0.52 -9.28
N PHE A 296 11.89 -1.61 -10.02
CA PHE A 296 11.89 -1.63 -11.48
C PHE A 296 10.61 -2.30 -11.98
N ASN A 297 9.78 -1.56 -12.72
CA ASN A 297 8.55 -2.07 -13.30
C ASN A 297 8.83 -3.13 -14.38
N ALA A 298 7.80 -3.91 -14.70
CA ALA A 298 7.83 -4.81 -15.84
C ALA A 298 8.27 -4.06 -17.11
N TYR A 299 9.10 -4.71 -17.94
CA TYR A 299 9.75 -4.16 -19.13
C TYR A 299 10.93 -3.20 -18.92
N GLU A 300 11.24 -2.76 -17.70
CA GLU A 300 12.39 -1.86 -17.49
C GLU A 300 13.72 -2.61 -17.51
N VAL A 301 13.80 -3.71 -16.75
CA VAL A 301 15.02 -4.52 -16.63
C VAL A 301 14.81 -5.99 -16.99
N GLY A 302 13.60 -6.37 -17.36
CA GLY A 302 13.25 -7.73 -17.80
C GLY A 302 11.86 -7.79 -18.44
N PRO A 303 11.49 -8.93 -19.06
CA PRO A 303 10.21 -9.07 -19.76
C PRO A 303 9.02 -9.05 -18.79
N TYR A 304 7.81 -8.80 -19.28
CA TYR A 304 6.60 -8.78 -18.44
C TYR A 304 6.37 -10.05 -17.63
N ALA A 305 6.69 -11.22 -18.21
CA ALA A 305 6.54 -12.51 -17.56
C ALA A 305 7.46 -12.67 -16.33
N ALA A 306 8.59 -11.96 -16.30
CA ALA A 306 9.49 -11.94 -15.14
C ALA A 306 8.94 -11.08 -13.99
N GLY A 307 7.91 -10.28 -14.25
CA GLY A 307 7.37 -9.32 -13.29
C GLY A 307 8.32 -8.15 -13.01
N PRO A 308 8.06 -7.38 -11.95
CA PRO A 308 8.95 -6.33 -11.49
C PRO A 308 10.19 -6.90 -10.80
N TYR A 309 11.28 -6.12 -10.80
CA TYR A 309 12.48 -6.42 -10.02
C TYR A 309 12.62 -5.38 -8.91
N THR A 310 13.21 -5.79 -7.78
CA THR A 310 13.56 -4.87 -6.69
C THR A 310 15.01 -5.06 -6.30
N VAL A 311 15.68 -3.97 -5.91
CA VAL A 311 17.03 -3.99 -5.34
C VAL A 311 17.01 -3.28 -4.00
N GLU A 312 17.32 -4.00 -2.93
CA GLU A 312 17.34 -3.46 -1.57
C GLU A 312 18.76 -3.02 -1.16
N ILE A 313 18.89 -1.78 -0.74
CA ILE A 313 20.15 -1.17 -0.34
C ILE A 313 20.01 -0.59 1.08
N PRO A 314 20.66 -1.18 2.10
CA PRO A 314 20.65 -0.66 3.45
C PRO A 314 21.23 0.76 3.52
N TYR A 315 20.68 1.62 4.38
CA TYR A 315 21.17 2.98 4.56
C TYR A 315 22.65 3.06 4.96
N ALA A 316 23.15 2.07 5.69
CA ALA A 316 24.57 1.97 6.03
C ALA A 316 25.49 1.98 4.80
N ARG A 317 25.04 1.45 3.66
CA ARG A 317 25.79 1.46 2.38
C ARG A 317 25.77 2.83 1.70
N LEU A 318 24.74 3.62 1.96
CA LEU A 318 24.51 4.92 1.34
C LEU A 318 24.97 6.09 2.23
N ARG A 319 25.22 5.85 3.52
CA ARG A 319 25.46 6.86 4.55
C ARG A 319 26.47 7.94 4.14
N ARG A 320 27.59 7.54 3.53
CA ARG A 320 28.66 8.45 3.10
C ARG A 320 28.25 9.43 2.00
N HIS A 321 27.20 9.10 1.26
CA HIS A 321 26.68 9.91 0.15
C HIS A 321 25.45 10.73 0.54
N LEU A 322 24.78 10.39 1.65
CA LEU A 322 23.55 11.05 2.05
C LEU A 322 23.85 12.35 2.79
N ARG A 323 23.04 13.38 2.51
CA ARG A 323 23.10 14.63 3.25
C ARG A 323 22.74 14.41 4.72
N ALA A 324 23.37 15.19 5.60
CA ALA A 324 23.15 15.08 7.04
C ALA A 324 21.72 15.49 7.45
N ASP A 325 21.07 16.35 6.66
CA ASP A 325 19.71 16.86 6.87
C ASP A 325 18.64 16.09 6.08
N ALA A 326 19.01 14.99 5.41
CA ALA A 326 18.04 14.10 4.78
C ALA A 326 17.05 13.57 5.84
N PRO A 327 15.73 13.57 5.60
CA PRO A 327 14.73 13.17 6.60
C PRO A 327 14.59 11.63 6.70
N LEU A 328 15.74 10.96 6.83
CA LEU A 328 15.89 9.51 6.93
C LEU A 328 16.44 9.18 8.32
N ALA A 329 15.92 8.13 8.96
CA ALA A 329 16.41 7.64 10.23
C ALA A 329 17.58 6.66 9.99
N PHE A 330 18.78 7.03 10.46
CA PHE A 330 20.02 6.24 10.37
C PHE A 330 20.40 5.62 11.70
#